data_AF-A0AA96RWG0-F1
#
_entry.id   AF-A0AA96RWG0-F1
#
_cell.length_a   1.000
_cell.length_b   1.000
_cell.length_c   1.000
_cell.angle_alpha   90.00
_cell.angle_beta   90.00
_cell.angle_gamma   90.00
#
_symmetry.space_group_name_H-M   'P 1'
#
loop_
_entity.id
_entity.type
_entity.pdbx_description
1 polymer ?
#
loop_
_entity_poly.entity_id
_entity_poly.type
_entity_poly.pdbx_seq_one_letter_code
_entity_poly.pdbx_strand_id
1 'polypeptide(L)'
;MRSILTRISKGYGKKLVSIHMWNTWLVLFLALSGLLLIGGFWRELLGEGRVWLKWAHIVFGLALLIPVIYYLLLAAKHWKRLKGKTGQKTNVIFVLALLLGWLISGIVLWQFRLAGPRAANAALLIHDLLTWIGLPVIIYHSITRVKWLKEPKKRSIVAEETNAGSTAADVPKRPAPYGGSQPVYTRRGFVKLAVGAGLAVTLGPTFVRWASKALQLPGTADYAAGNANTLVPDPVPLADSSPPVGGGADGSFRVYTVTDIPAFDNSNWSFTIDGLVDKKFTWNWKEFVKLQREVQVSDFHCVTGWSVYNNTWEGLPLYKLLDMAGVKNTAATVKLYSGDGVYTDSLTLAQARMEDVMVAVLHDGKPIPNQLGGPVRLVTPQMYAYKSVKWLNRIELIAEDHTGYWELRGYDKDAWLPGAKRV
;
A
#
# COMPACT_ATOMS: atom_id res chain seq x y z
N MET A 1 32.58 12.60 29.48
CA MET A 1 32.45 11.94 28.16
C MET A 1 33.54 10.91 27.81
N ARG A 2 34.85 11.14 28.08
CA ARG A 2 35.93 10.19 27.68
C ARG A 2 35.85 8.78 28.31
N SER A 3 35.37 8.67 29.55
CA SER A 3 35.19 7.39 30.29
C SER A 3 34.09 6.47 29.71
N ILE A 4 33.00 7.05 29.18
CA ILE A 4 31.92 6.30 28.54
C ILE A 4 32.41 5.74 27.19
N LEU A 5 33.13 6.56 26.41
CA LEU A 5 33.69 6.16 25.12
C LEU A 5 34.74 5.05 25.25
N THR A 6 35.53 5.02 26.32
CA THR A 6 36.51 3.93 26.57
C THR A 6 35.84 2.63 27.03
N ARG A 7 34.78 2.66 27.84
CA ARG A 7 33.96 1.46 28.15
C ARG A 7 33.25 0.90 26.90
N ILE A 8 32.79 1.77 26.00
CA ILE A 8 32.24 1.37 24.70
C ILE A 8 33.33 0.71 23.81
N SER A 9 34.62 1.00 24.03
CA SER A 9 35.71 0.58 23.15
C SER A 9 36.17 -0.90 23.28
N LYS A 10 36.00 -1.56 24.43
CA LYS A 10 36.31 -2.99 24.62
C LYS A 10 35.30 -3.86 23.85
N GLY A 11 35.79 -4.88 23.14
CA GLY A 11 34.93 -5.81 22.38
C GLY A 11 34.32 -5.24 21.09
N TYR A 12 34.88 -4.16 20.54
CA TYR A 12 34.36 -3.44 19.35
C TYR A 12 33.92 -4.35 18.18
N GLY A 13 34.69 -5.38 17.84
CA GLY A 13 34.32 -6.33 16.78
C GLY A 13 33.08 -7.15 17.12
N LYS A 14 32.96 -7.66 18.36
CA LYS A 14 31.77 -8.39 18.84
C LYS A 14 30.53 -7.49 18.84
N LYS A 15 30.70 -6.20 19.19
CA LYS A 15 29.62 -5.19 19.15
C LYS A 15 29.12 -4.95 17.73
N LEU A 16 30.02 -4.82 16.75
CA LEU A 16 29.64 -4.64 15.34
C LEU A 16 28.90 -5.87 14.78
N VAL A 17 29.32 -7.08 15.17
CA VAL A 17 28.63 -8.33 14.80
C VAL A 17 27.23 -8.38 15.43
N SER A 18 27.09 -8.01 16.70
CA SER A 18 25.80 -7.95 17.38
C SER A 18 24.84 -6.96 16.72
N ILE A 19 25.31 -5.74 16.39
CA ILE A 19 24.52 -4.75 15.63
C ILE A 19 24.02 -5.33 14.33
N HIS A 20 24.91 -5.97 13.57
CA HIS A 20 24.55 -6.53 12.28
C HIS A 20 23.52 -7.65 12.41
N MET A 21 23.65 -8.51 13.42
CA MET A 21 22.69 -9.58 13.70
C MET A 21 21.31 -9.03 14.06
N TRP A 22 21.23 -8.07 15.00
CA TRP A 22 19.97 -7.43 15.38
C TRP A 22 19.32 -6.71 14.19
N ASN A 23 20.10 -5.94 13.45
CA ASN A 23 19.63 -5.28 12.24
C ASN A 23 19.10 -6.30 11.20
N THR A 24 19.74 -7.45 11.06
CA THR A 24 19.31 -8.49 10.11
C THR A 24 17.94 -9.04 10.47
N TRP A 25 17.70 -9.36 11.75
CA TRP A 25 16.39 -9.87 12.19
C TRP A 25 15.28 -8.83 12.07
N LEU A 26 15.54 -7.58 12.48
CA LEU A 26 14.58 -6.49 12.36
C LEU A 26 14.21 -6.23 10.89
N VAL A 27 15.22 -6.11 10.02
CA VAL A 27 15.01 -5.86 8.59
C VAL A 27 14.31 -7.04 7.91
N LEU A 28 14.63 -8.29 8.29
CA LEU A 28 13.94 -9.47 7.77
C LEU A 28 12.46 -9.46 8.16
N PHE A 29 12.14 -9.19 9.43
CA PHE A 29 10.77 -9.06 9.88
C PHE A 29 10.03 -7.95 9.12
N LEU A 30 10.66 -6.77 8.98
CA LEU A 30 10.08 -5.63 8.27
C LEU A 30 9.82 -5.94 6.80
N ALA A 31 10.78 -6.59 6.13
CA ALA A 31 10.63 -7.03 4.75
C ALA A 31 9.45 -8.00 4.56
N LEU A 32 9.35 -9.02 5.42
CA LEU A 32 8.28 -10.01 5.34
C LEU A 32 6.92 -9.39 5.67
N SER A 33 6.82 -8.67 6.79
CA SER A 33 5.57 -8.00 7.20
C SER A 33 5.15 -6.93 6.19
N GLY A 34 6.09 -6.19 5.57
CA GLY A 34 5.80 -5.24 4.50
C GLY A 34 5.20 -5.92 3.26
N LEU A 35 5.80 -7.02 2.80
CA LEU A 35 5.27 -7.81 1.67
C LEU A 35 3.86 -8.34 1.95
N LEU A 36 3.63 -8.86 3.16
CA LEU A 36 2.32 -9.34 3.60
C LEU A 36 1.28 -8.21 3.63
N LEU A 37 1.68 -6.99 3.98
CA LEU A 37 0.79 -5.82 4.02
C LEU A 37 0.42 -5.28 2.62
N ILE A 38 1.27 -5.54 1.61
CA ILE A 38 1.09 -5.14 0.20
C ILE A 38 0.22 -6.16 -0.57
N GLY A 39 0.40 -7.46 -0.32
CA GLY A 39 -0.24 -8.51 -1.09
C GLY A 39 -1.76 -8.60 -0.89
N GLY A 40 -2.54 -8.55 -1.99
CA GLY A 40 -4.01 -8.68 -1.96
C GLY A 40 -4.48 -10.02 -1.37
N PHE A 41 -3.79 -11.11 -1.69
CA PHE A 41 -4.08 -12.45 -1.15
C PHE A 41 -4.05 -12.49 0.39
N TRP A 42 -3.02 -11.92 1.01
CA TRP A 42 -2.88 -11.88 2.47
C TRP A 42 -3.91 -10.99 3.14
N ARG A 43 -4.52 -10.08 2.38
CA ARG A 43 -5.53 -9.16 2.90
C ARG A 43 -6.82 -9.89 3.27
N GLU A 44 -7.24 -10.84 2.44
CA GLU A 44 -8.42 -11.69 2.71
C GLU A 44 -8.12 -12.69 3.82
N LEU A 45 -6.97 -13.34 3.78
CA LEU A 45 -6.61 -14.39 4.74
C LEU A 45 -6.42 -13.86 6.16
N LEU A 46 -5.81 -12.68 6.33
CA LEU A 46 -5.45 -12.17 7.65
C LEU A 46 -6.57 -11.42 8.37
N GLY A 47 -7.61 -10.95 7.66
CA GLY A 47 -8.73 -10.22 8.26
C GLY A 47 -8.30 -9.12 9.25
N GLU A 48 -8.83 -9.18 10.47
CA GLU A 48 -8.46 -8.27 11.58
C GLU A 48 -7.00 -8.39 12.02
N GLY A 49 -6.38 -9.57 11.86
CA GLY A 49 -4.97 -9.81 12.17
C GLY A 49 -4.02 -8.90 11.38
N ARG A 50 -4.48 -8.34 10.25
CA ARG A 50 -3.71 -7.34 9.49
C ARG A 50 -3.46 -6.05 10.28
N VAL A 51 -4.38 -5.65 11.15
CA VAL A 51 -4.22 -4.45 12.00
C VAL A 51 -3.07 -4.66 12.97
N TRP A 52 -3.03 -5.84 13.61
CA TRP A 52 -1.93 -6.26 14.48
C TRP A 52 -0.60 -6.34 13.72
N LEU A 53 -0.60 -6.93 12.52
CA LEU A 53 0.59 -7.00 11.68
C LEU A 53 1.11 -5.61 11.31
N LYS A 54 0.22 -4.66 10.98
CA LYS A 54 0.58 -3.26 10.72
C LYS A 54 1.22 -2.62 11.96
N TRP A 55 0.63 -2.80 13.14
CA TRP A 55 1.21 -2.29 14.38
C TRP A 55 2.57 -2.89 14.68
N ALA A 56 2.72 -4.21 14.53
CA ALA A 56 4.00 -4.88 14.70
C ALA A 56 5.04 -4.33 13.70
N HIS A 57 4.68 -4.13 12.44
CA HIS A 57 5.56 -3.53 11.43
C HIS A 57 6.02 -2.13 11.86
N ILE A 58 5.11 -1.27 12.34
CA ILE A 58 5.44 0.07 12.82
C ILE A 58 6.39 0.01 14.02
N VAL A 59 6.07 -0.82 15.03
CA VAL A 59 6.89 -0.96 16.25
C VAL A 59 8.30 -1.46 15.93
N PHE A 60 8.42 -2.48 15.08
CA PHE A 60 9.72 -2.98 14.65
C PHE A 60 10.47 -1.96 13.78
N GLY A 61 9.75 -1.14 13.01
CA GLY A 61 10.29 -0.05 12.22
C GLY A 61 10.92 1.02 13.11
N LEU A 62 10.24 1.39 14.19
CA LEU A 62 10.78 2.30 15.21
C LEU A 62 11.94 1.64 15.99
N ALA A 63 11.86 0.35 16.31
CA ALA A 63 12.93 -0.38 16.99
C ALA A 63 14.24 -0.40 16.17
N LEU A 64 14.16 -0.27 14.84
CA LEU A 64 15.32 -0.16 13.94
C LEU A 64 16.19 1.08 14.23
N LEU A 65 15.66 2.11 14.90
CA LEU A 65 16.43 3.25 15.38
C LEU A 65 17.55 2.83 16.34
N ILE A 66 17.30 1.81 17.18
CA ILE A 66 18.25 1.37 18.22
C ILE A 66 19.59 0.92 17.61
N PRO A 67 19.63 -0.07 16.69
CA PRO A 67 20.90 -0.49 16.09
C PRO A 67 21.52 0.59 15.21
N VAL A 68 20.73 1.46 14.57
CA VAL A 68 21.24 2.57 13.74
C VAL A 68 21.94 3.62 14.60
N ILE A 69 21.30 4.10 15.67
CA ILE A 69 21.89 5.05 16.62
C ILE A 69 23.13 4.43 17.26
N TYR A 70 23.05 3.16 17.68
CA TYR A 70 24.19 2.48 18.28
C TYR A 70 25.37 2.34 17.29
N TYR A 71 25.09 2.11 16.01
CA TYR A 71 26.11 2.14 14.96
C TYR A 71 26.73 3.53 14.78
N LEU A 72 25.93 4.60 14.78
CA LEU A 72 26.42 5.97 14.62
C LEU A 72 27.44 6.36 15.71
N LEU A 73 27.20 5.94 16.95
CA LEU A 73 28.16 6.11 18.06
C LEU A 73 29.50 5.39 17.83
N LEU A 74 29.49 4.30 17.04
CA LEU A 74 30.66 3.49 16.71
C LEU A 74 31.26 3.84 15.34
N ALA A 75 30.59 4.68 14.56
CA ALA A 75 30.90 4.94 13.16
C ALA A 75 32.33 5.46 13.01
N ALA A 76 32.72 6.50 13.74
CA ALA A 76 34.06 7.10 13.61
C ALA A 76 35.20 6.05 13.66
N LYS A 77 35.08 5.04 14.53
CA LYS A 77 36.05 3.95 14.64
C LYS A 77 35.93 2.93 13.49
N HIS A 78 34.73 2.68 12.99
CA HIS A 78 34.49 1.81 11.85
C HIS A 78 35.11 2.40 10.58
N TRP A 79 34.84 3.68 10.34
CA TRP A 79 35.32 4.43 9.19
C TRP A 79 36.84 4.52 9.14
N LYS A 80 37.51 4.61 10.30
CA LYS A 80 38.98 4.50 10.40
C LYS A 80 39.49 3.12 9.92
N ARG A 81 38.82 2.03 10.28
CA ARG A 81 39.18 0.66 9.82
C ARG A 81 38.86 0.40 8.35
N LEU A 82 37.93 1.15 7.79
CA LEU A 82 37.56 1.07 6.38
C LEU A 82 38.46 1.93 5.48
N LYS A 83 39.46 2.64 6.03
CA LYS A 83 40.41 3.43 5.24
C LYS A 83 41.08 2.52 4.20
N GLY A 84 41.06 2.93 2.92
CA GLY A 84 41.55 2.13 1.79
C GLY A 84 40.58 1.05 1.25
N LYS A 85 39.43 0.80 1.89
CA LYS A 85 38.44 -0.20 1.46
C LYS A 85 37.18 0.47 0.89
N THR A 86 37.30 1.06 -0.29
CA THR A 86 36.23 1.83 -0.96
C THR A 86 34.92 1.06 -1.07
N GLY A 87 34.94 -0.18 -1.59
CA GLY A 87 33.71 -0.98 -1.73
C GLY A 87 32.99 -1.29 -0.40
N GLN A 88 33.73 -1.44 0.71
CA GLN A 88 33.11 -1.64 2.02
C GLN A 88 32.49 -0.35 2.56
N LYS A 89 33.13 0.80 2.33
CA LYS A 89 32.55 2.12 2.66
C LYS A 89 31.27 2.37 1.87
N THR A 90 31.30 2.16 0.55
CA THR A 90 30.12 2.36 -0.32
C THR A 90 28.95 1.49 0.13
N ASN A 91 29.21 0.21 0.46
CA ASN A 91 28.17 -0.68 1.00
C ASN A 91 27.58 -0.17 2.32
N VAL A 92 28.41 0.34 3.23
CA VAL A 92 27.93 0.90 4.50
C VAL A 92 27.06 2.12 4.25
N ILE A 93 27.47 3.04 3.38
CA ILE A 93 26.69 4.23 3.02
C ILE A 93 25.35 3.81 2.41
N PHE A 94 25.38 2.89 1.45
CA PHE A 94 24.18 2.41 0.77
C PHE A 94 23.18 1.78 1.74
N VAL A 95 23.64 0.92 2.64
CA VAL A 95 22.77 0.31 3.66
C VAL A 95 22.19 1.36 4.60
N LEU A 96 22.99 2.33 5.05
CA LEU A 96 22.49 3.42 5.90
C LEU A 96 21.47 4.30 5.17
N ALA A 97 21.68 4.57 3.88
CA ALA A 97 20.73 5.33 3.06
C ALA A 97 19.39 4.59 2.93
N LEU A 98 19.40 3.27 2.68
CA LEU A 98 18.18 2.46 2.68
C LEU A 98 17.47 2.48 4.03
N LEU A 99 18.19 2.23 5.13
CA LEU A 99 17.62 2.22 6.48
C LEU A 99 17.02 3.58 6.85
N LEU A 100 17.71 4.67 6.57
CA LEU A 100 17.24 6.02 6.84
C LEU A 100 16.02 6.37 5.97
N GLY A 101 16.06 6.02 4.68
CA GLY A 101 14.95 6.24 3.77
C GLY A 101 13.68 5.50 4.19
N TRP A 102 13.79 4.21 4.56
CA TRP A 102 12.66 3.43 5.06
C TRP A 102 12.12 4.00 6.38
N LEU A 103 13.00 4.42 7.28
CA LEU A 103 12.60 5.00 8.56
C LEU A 103 11.84 6.33 8.35
N ILE A 104 12.38 7.25 7.56
CA ILE A 104 11.75 8.56 7.32
C ILE A 104 10.41 8.38 6.62
N SER A 105 10.38 7.63 5.53
CA SER A 105 9.13 7.35 4.80
C SER A 105 8.11 6.61 5.68
N GLY A 106 8.55 5.65 6.49
CA GLY A 106 7.71 4.92 7.44
C GLY A 106 7.12 5.82 8.53
N ILE A 107 7.90 6.76 9.08
CA ILE A 107 7.40 7.74 10.06
C ILE A 107 6.35 8.65 9.42
N VAL A 108 6.57 9.12 8.19
CA VAL A 108 5.59 9.95 7.46
C VAL A 108 4.29 9.17 7.22
N LEU A 109 4.39 7.90 6.82
CA LEU A 109 3.22 7.02 6.64
C LEU A 109 2.48 6.73 7.95
N TRP A 110 3.22 6.59 9.05
CA TRP A 110 2.62 6.41 10.38
C TRP A 110 1.90 7.69 10.85
N GLN A 111 2.51 8.86 10.60
CA GLN A 111 2.00 10.18 10.97
C GLN A 111 1.25 10.87 9.81
N PHE A 112 0.61 10.10 8.92
CA PHE A 112 -0.01 10.63 7.69
C PHE A 112 -1.03 11.74 7.96
N ARG A 113 -1.73 11.70 9.10
CA ARG A 113 -2.68 12.73 9.53
C ARG A 113 -2.02 14.09 9.76
N LEU A 114 -0.75 14.11 10.21
CA LEU A 114 0.02 15.33 10.44
C LEU A 114 0.78 15.77 9.18
N ALA A 115 1.31 14.81 8.41
CA ALA A 115 2.12 15.10 7.23
C ALA A 115 1.30 15.64 6.05
N GLY A 116 0.01 15.35 6.04
CA GLY A 116 -0.88 15.66 4.93
C GLY A 116 -0.74 14.66 3.77
N PRO A 117 -1.74 14.58 2.88
CA PRO A 117 -1.83 13.43 1.99
C PRO A 117 -0.82 13.47 0.83
N ARG A 118 -0.31 14.64 0.41
CA ARG A 118 0.77 14.74 -0.59
C ARG A 118 2.07 14.12 -0.08
N ALA A 119 2.46 14.46 1.15
CA ALA A 119 3.64 13.90 1.79
C ALA A 119 3.47 12.39 2.04
N ALA A 120 2.27 11.94 2.42
CA ALA A 120 1.96 10.53 2.59
C ALA A 120 2.07 9.74 1.27
N ASN A 121 1.55 10.26 0.16
CA ASN A 121 1.68 9.65 -1.16
C ASN A 121 3.15 9.56 -1.62
N ALA A 122 3.91 10.64 -1.47
CA ALA A 122 5.34 10.65 -1.80
C ALA A 122 6.13 9.67 -0.92
N ALA A 123 5.84 9.65 0.39
CA ALA A 123 6.46 8.72 1.31
C ALA A 123 6.13 7.27 0.97
N LEU A 124 4.89 6.97 0.54
CA LEU A 124 4.49 5.63 0.11
C LEU A 124 5.28 5.17 -1.11
N LEU A 125 5.37 6.03 -2.13
CA LEU A 125 6.15 5.77 -3.33
C LEU A 125 7.62 5.48 -2.99
N ILE A 126 8.23 6.34 -2.16
CA ILE A 126 9.62 6.19 -1.72
C ILE A 126 9.79 4.90 -0.92
N HIS A 127 8.87 4.60 0.01
CA HIS A 127 8.94 3.41 0.85
C HIS A 127 8.86 2.12 0.03
N ASP A 128 7.95 2.07 -0.93
CA ASP A 128 7.81 0.95 -1.85
C ASP A 128 9.07 0.80 -2.73
N LEU A 129 9.57 1.90 -3.31
CA LEU A 129 10.78 1.90 -4.14
C LEU A 129 11.99 1.37 -3.37
N LEU A 130 12.19 1.86 -2.15
CA LEU A 130 13.26 1.39 -1.27
C LEU A 130 13.10 -0.09 -0.94
N THR A 131 11.88 -0.59 -0.80
CA THR A 131 11.59 -2.01 -0.59
C THR A 131 11.98 -2.84 -1.81
N TRP A 132 11.63 -2.38 -3.01
CA TRP A 132 12.00 -3.04 -4.26
C TRP A 132 13.51 -3.06 -4.53
N ILE A 133 14.23 -2.02 -4.13
CA ILE A 133 15.70 -1.96 -4.25
C ILE A 133 16.37 -2.76 -3.14
N GLY A 134 15.90 -2.58 -1.90
CA GLY A 134 16.54 -3.08 -0.71
C GLY A 134 16.34 -4.58 -0.49
N LEU A 135 15.16 -5.12 -0.80
CA LEU A 135 14.85 -6.54 -0.59
C LEU A 135 15.79 -7.46 -1.41
N PRO A 136 16.00 -7.26 -2.73
CA PRO A 136 16.98 -8.04 -3.48
C PRO A 136 18.39 -7.92 -2.91
N VAL A 137 18.80 -6.73 -2.45
CA VAL A 137 20.11 -6.51 -1.84
C VAL A 137 20.25 -7.29 -0.53
N ILE A 138 19.23 -7.27 0.33
CA ILE A 138 19.22 -8.01 1.60
C ILE A 138 19.31 -9.51 1.35
N ILE A 139 18.52 -10.04 0.41
CA ILE A 139 18.52 -11.47 0.05
C ILE A 139 19.88 -11.87 -0.51
N TYR A 140 20.38 -11.11 -1.48
CA TYR A 140 21.71 -11.33 -2.07
C TYR A 140 22.82 -11.26 -1.01
N HIS A 141 22.79 -10.27 -0.11
CA HIS A 141 23.78 -10.12 0.95
C HIS A 141 23.72 -11.29 1.94
N SER A 142 22.52 -11.69 2.34
CA SER A 142 22.29 -12.78 3.30
C SER A 142 22.84 -14.09 2.77
N ILE A 143 22.49 -14.45 1.52
CA ILE A 143 22.93 -15.69 0.90
C ILE A 143 24.45 -15.66 0.67
N THR A 144 25.01 -14.60 0.10
CA THR A 144 26.44 -14.55 -0.22
C THR A 144 27.37 -14.45 0.99
N ARG A 145 26.82 -14.16 2.19
CA ARG A 145 27.58 -14.09 3.45
C ARG A 145 27.60 -15.41 4.22
N VAL A 146 26.74 -16.38 3.90
CA VAL A 146 26.68 -17.69 4.58
C VAL A 146 28.06 -18.36 4.52
N LYS A 147 28.58 -18.78 5.68
CA LYS A 147 29.93 -19.40 5.81
C LYS A 147 30.11 -20.61 4.89
N TRP A 148 29.03 -21.35 4.63
CA TRP A 148 28.97 -22.50 3.71
C TRP A 148 29.49 -22.20 2.29
N LEU A 149 29.33 -20.96 1.79
CA LEU A 149 29.82 -20.56 0.46
C LEU A 149 31.28 -20.07 0.46
N LYS A 150 31.92 -19.93 1.63
CA LYS A 150 33.27 -19.36 1.77
C LYS A 150 34.35 -20.42 1.98
N GLU A 151 34.03 -21.62 2.46
CA GLU A 151 35.00 -22.67 2.78
C GLU A 151 34.69 -24.00 2.05
N PRO A 152 34.91 -24.10 0.73
CA PRO A 152 34.64 -25.32 -0.04
C PRO A 152 35.56 -26.50 0.33
N LYS A 153 36.74 -26.24 0.91
CA LYS A 153 37.79 -27.25 1.16
C LYS A 153 37.58 -28.11 2.42
N LYS A 154 36.60 -27.81 3.28
CA LYS A 154 36.37 -28.58 4.52
C LYS A 154 35.54 -29.86 4.33
N ARG A 155 35.17 -30.22 3.10
CA ARG A 155 34.26 -31.34 2.80
C ARG A 155 34.78 -32.35 1.77
N SER A 156 36.03 -32.27 1.33
CA SER A 156 36.64 -33.48 0.75
C SER A 156 36.74 -34.48 1.90
N ILE A 157 35.99 -35.57 1.78
CA ILE A 157 35.89 -36.70 2.71
C ILE A 157 37.30 -37.00 3.24
N VAL A 158 37.48 -36.88 4.56
CA VAL A 158 38.61 -37.51 5.22
C VAL A 158 38.32 -39.00 5.09
N ALA A 159 38.97 -39.67 4.15
CA ALA A 159 39.00 -41.12 4.14
C ALA A 159 39.62 -41.54 5.48
N GLU A 160 38.85 -42.32 6.21
CA GLU A 160 39.16 -42.82 7.53
C GLU A 160 40.37 -43.77 7.43
N GLU A 161 41.56 -43.27 7.77
CA GLU A 161 42.71 -44.14 8.04
C GLU A 161 42.81 -44.33 9.56
N THR A 162 42.09 -45.34 10.05
CA THR A 162 42.31 -45.93 11.38
C THR A 162 43.21 -47.15 11.25
N ASN A 163 44.48 -46.92 11.58
CA ASN A 163 45.50 -47.83 12.11
C ASN A 163 45.23 -49.36 12.05
N ALA A 164 45.95 -50.04 11.15
CA ALA A 164 46.48 -51.38 11.39
C ALA A 164 48.00 -51.31 11.16
N GLY A 165 48.79 -51.63 12.20
CA GLY A 165 50.24 -51.57 12.13
C GLY A 165 50.82 -52.68 11.25
N SER A 166 51.82 -52.34 10.43
CA SER A 166 53.03 -53.15 10.24
C SER A 166 54.09 -52.37 9.46
N THR A 167 55.29 -52.91 9.54
CA THR A 167 56.63 -52.47 9.13
C THR A 167 56.81 -51.96 7.69
N ALA A 168 57.89 -51.18 7.52
CA ALA A 168 58.43 -50.62 6.29
C ALA A 168 58.42 -51.55 5.06
N ALA A 169 57.89 -51.06 3.93
CA ALA A 169 58.42 -51.19 2.57
C ALA A 169 57.55 -50.38 1.56
N ASP A 170 58.24 -49.67 0.67
CA ASP A 170 57.88 -49.27 -0.70
C ASP A 170 56.38 -49.01 -1.05
N VAL A 171 55.99 -47.73 -1.17
CA VAL A 171 54.71 -47.32 -1.78
C VAL A 171 55.00 -46.37 -2.97
N PRO A 172 54.52 -46.66 -4.20
CA PRO A 172 54.81 -45.81 -5.34
C PRO A 172 54.13 -44.44 -5.20
N LYS A 173 54.85 -43.36 -5.57
CA LYS A 173 54.27 -42.02 -5.73
C LYS A 173 53.04 -42.11 -6.64
N ARG A 174 51.84 -41.79 -6.10
CA ARG A 174 50.63 -41.59 -6.90
C ARG A 174 50.92 -40.60 -8.04
N PRO A 175 50.49 -40.88 -9.28
CA PRO A 175 50.64 -39.94 -10.38
C PRO A 175 49.88 -38.64 -10.06
N ALA A 176 50.48 -37.50 -10.40
CA ALA A 176 49.85 -36.19 -10.26
C ALA A 176 48.46 -36.21 -10.92
N PRO A 177 47.39 -35.69 -10.27
CA PRO A 177 46.07 -35.70 -10.89
C PRO A 177 46.13 -34.91 -12.20
N TYR A 178 45.69 -35.58 -13.26
CA TYR A 178 45.44 -35.08 -14.61
C TYR A 178 44.90 -33.64 -14.58
N GLY A 179 45.36 -32.81 -15.53
CA GLY A 179 44.95 -31.42 -15.71
C GLY A 179 43.44 -31.26 -15.75
N GLY A 180 42.85 -30.94 -14.60
CA GLY A 180 41.42 -30.67 -14.49
C GLY A 180 41.11 -29.35 -15.16
N SER A 181 40.29 -29.39 -16.21
CA SER A 181 39.64 -28.22 -16.79
C SER A 181 39.10 -27.33 -15.67
N GLN A 182 39.60 -26.09 -15.58
CA GLN A 182 39.07 -25.12 -14.63
C GLN A 182 37.58 -24.91 -14.95
N PRO A 183 36.67 -25.08 -13.97
CA PRO A 183 35.25 -24.90 -14.22
C PRO A 183 34.98 -23.46 -14.68
N VAL A 184 34.25 -23.30 -15.79
CA VAL A 184 33.89 -22.01 -16.40
C VAL A 184 33.20 -21.08 -15.37
N TYR A 185 32.50 -21.66 -14.38
CA TYR A 185 31.89 -20.93 -13.28
C TYR A 185 32.32 -21.49 -11.92
N THR A 186 32.69 -20.59 -11.01
CA THR A 186 32.84 -20.94 -9.59
C THR A 186 31.46 -21.23 -8.99
N ARG A 187 31.36 -22.17 -8.04
CA ARG A 187 30.10 -22.45 -7.30
C ARG A 187 29.45 -21.18 -6.74
N ARG A 188 30.28 -20.25 -6.25
CA ARG A 188 29.84 -18.95 -5.77
C ARG A 188 29.28 -18.07 -6.90
N GLY A 189 29.87 -18.12 -8.09
CA GLY A 189 29.34 -17.45 -9.28
C GLY A 189 28.00 -18.04 -9.72
N PHE A 190 27.91 -19.38 -9.79
CA PHE A 190 26.68 -20.08 -10.12
C PHE A 190 25.53 -19.77 -9.14
N VAL A 191 25.77 -19.85 -7.83
CA VAL A 191 24.74 -19.54 -6.81
C VAL A 191 24.29 -18.08 -6.90
N LYS A 192 25.20 -17.13 -7.13
CA LYS A 192 24.82 -15.73 -7.31
C LYS A 192 23.92 -15.53 -8.54
N LEU A 193 24.27 -16.18 -9.65
CA LEU A 193 23.49 -16.11 -10.88
C LEU A 193 22.10 -16.74 -10.68
N ALA A 194 22.04 -17.93 -10.09
CA ALA A 194 20.79 -18.65 -9.84
C ALA A 194 19.86 -17.86 -8.90
N VAL A 195 20.39 -17.28 -7.82
CA VAL A 195 19.61 -16.42 -6.91
C VAL A 195 19.14 -15.15 -7.60
N GLY A 196 20.02 -14.49 -8.38
CA GLY A 196 19.65 -13.28 -9.13
C GLY A 196 18.54 -13.56 -10.15
N ALA A 197 18.67 -14.64 -10.92
CA ALA A 197 17.66 -15.08 -11.89
C ALA A 197 16.33 -15.47 -11.21
N GLY A 198 16.39 -16.23 -10.11
CA GLY A 198 15.21 -16.60 -9.34
C GLY A 198 14.46 -15.39 -8.78
N LEU A 199 15.18 -14.39 -8.24
CA LEU A 199 14.58 -13.13 -7.80
C LEU A 199 13.96 -12.34 -8.95
N ALA A 200 14.63 -12.27 -10.10
CA ALA A 200 14.09 -11.58 -11.27
C ALA A 200 12.81 -12.23 -11.79
N VAL A 201 12.73 -13.56 -11.82
CA VAL A 201 11.52 -14.28 -12.26
C VAL A 201 10.37 -14.14 -11.26
N THR A 202 10.65 -14.25 -9.96
CA THR A 202 9.62 -14.24 -8.91
C THR A 202 9.12 -12.84 -8.56
N LEU A 203 10.02 -11.86 -8.47
CA LEU A 203 9.69 -10.49 -8.06
C LEU A 203 9.54 -9.54 -9.26
N GLY A 204 10.14 -9.84 -10.41
CA GLY A 204 10.14 -8.99 -11.59
C GLY A 204 8.74 -8.63 -12.11
N PRO A 205 7.84 -9.60 -12.34
CA PRO A 205 6.48 -9.29 -12.80
C PRO A 205 5.72 -8.37 -11.83
N THR A 206 5.85 -8.62 -10.52
CA THR A 206 5.21 -7.81 -9.48
C THR A 206 5.81 -6.40 -9.42
N PHE A 207 7.14 -6.28 -9.55
CA PHE A 207 7.83 -5.01 -9.64
C PHE A 207 7.40 -4.22 -10.86
N VAL A 208 7.35 -4.85 -12.05
CA VAL A 208 6.90 -4.19 -13.29
C VAL A 208 5.47 -3.68 -13.12
N ARG A 209 4.56 -4.52 -12.58
CA ARG A 209 3.18 -4.09 -12.30
C ARG A 209 3.12 -2.92 -11.32
N TRP A 210 3.92 -2.92 -10.26
CA TRP A 210 4.01 -1.79 -9.33
C TRP A 210 4.59 -0.53 -9.99
N ALA A 211 5.73 -0.64 -10.67
CA ALA A 211 6.45 0.49 -11.28
C ALA A 211 5.62 1.15 -12.37
N SER A 212 4.92 0.35 -13.16
CA SER A 212 4.04 0.80 -14.22
C SER A 212 2.89 1.65 -13.66
N LYS A 213 2.27 1.24 -12.54
CA LYS A 213 1.25 2.03 -11.82
C LYS A 213 1.83 3.27 -11.12
N ALA A 214 3.01 3.13 -10.53
CA ALA A 214 3.65 4.17 -9.73
C ALA A 214 4.23 5.31 -10.58
N LEU A 215 4.68 5.01 -11.80
CA LEU A 215 5.33 5.94 -12.73
C LEU A 215 4.43 6.37 -13.90
N GLN A 216 3.16 5.95 -13.91
CA GLN A 216 2.17 6.29 -14.95
C GLN A 216 2.70 6.05 -16.38
N LEU A 217 3.41 4.95 -16.60
CA LEU A 217 4.05 4.66 -17.90
C LEU A 217 2.99 4.31 -18.96
N PRO A 218 3.12 4.82 -20.21
CA PRO A 218 2.17 4.52 -21.28
C PRO A 218 2.11 3.01 -21.56
N GLY A 219 0.90 2.45 -21.60
CA GLY A 219 0.65 1.02 -21.79
C GLY A 219 0.28 0.26 -20.51
N THR A 220 0.28 0.90 -19.33
CA THR A 220 -0.55 0.39 -18.24
C THR A 220 -1.98 0.74 -18.52
N ALA A 221 -2.77 -0.30 -18.79
CA ALA A 221 -4.21 -0.20 -18.91
C ALA A 221 -4.79 0.74 -17.84
N ASP A 222 -5.22 1.92 -18.29
CA ASP A 222 -6.33 2.68 -17.72
C ASP A 222 -7.38 1.68 -17.33
N TYR A 223 -7.63 1.47 -16.04
CA TYR A 223 -8.83 0.83 -15.48
C TYR A 223 -9.56 -0.20 -16.38
N ALA A 224 -8.84 -1.08 -17.08
CA ALA A 224 -9.43 -2.00 -18.07
C ALA A 224 -9.79 -3.33 -17.42
N ALA A 225 -10.23 -3.28 -16.16
CA ALA A 225 -11.23 -4.25 -15.73
C ALA A 225 -12.54 -3.69 -16.30
N GLY A 226 -13.04 -4.33 -17.37
CA GLY A 226 -14.20 -3.86 -18.11
C GLY A 226 -15.33 -3.38 -17.18
N ASN A 227 -15.88 -2.22 -17.50
CA ASN A 227 -17.08 -1.76 -16.83
C ASN A 227 -18.18 -2.79 -17.10
N ALA A 228 -18.53 -3.58 -16.08
CA ALA A 228 -19.55 -4.63 -16.22
C ALA A 228 -20.97 -4.05 -16.28
N ASN A 229 -21.13 -2.75 -16.04
CA ASN A 229 -22.41 -2.08 -16.16
C ASN A 229 -22.79 -1.94 -17.64
N THR A 230 -24.01 -2.33 -18.00
CA THR A 230 -24.55 -2.27 -19.36
C THR A 230 -25.81 -1.40 -19.41
N LEU A 231 -25.75 -0.25 -18.73
CA LEU A 231 -26.85 0.69 -18.58
C LEU A 231 -26.98 1.61 -19.79
N VAL A 232 -28.20 1.77 -20.31
CA VAL A 232 -28.51 2.56 -21.51
C VAL A 232 -29.66 3.53 -21.22
N PRO A 233 -29.57 4.82 -21.59
CA PRO A 233 -28.47 5.46 -22.32
C PRO A 233 -27.27 5.77 -21.43
N ASP A 234 -26.10 5.97 -22.03
CA ASP A 234 -24.97 6.56 -21.32
C ASP A 234 -25.28 8.02 -20.92
N PRO A 235 -24.83 8.47 -19.75
CA PRO A 235 -24.96 9.86 -19.34
C PRO A 235 -24.07 10.72 -20.23
N VAL A 236 -24.68 11.68 -20.93
CA VAL A 236 -23.94 12.65 -21.77
C VAL A 236 -23.28 13.69 -20.87
N PRO A 237 -21.94 13.80 -20.82
CA PRO A 237 -21.27 14.72 -19.91
C PRO A 237 -21.56 16.19 -20.24
N LEU A 238 -21.60 17.03 -19.21
CA LEU A 238 -21.67 18.48 -19.38
C LEU A 238 -20.38 19.03 -20.01
N ALA A 239 -20.49 20.21 -20.64
CA ALA A 239 -19.35 20.87 -21.30
C ALA A 239 -18.18 21.16 -20.37
N ASP A 240 -18.43 21.30 -19.06
CA ASP A 240 -17.41 21.52 -18.02
C ASP A 240 -16.87 20.19 -17.42
N SER A 241 -17.41 19.05 -17.84
CA SER A 241 -17.03 17.72 -17.36
C SER A 241 -16.22 16.96 -18.41
N SER A 242 -16.60 17.10 -19.68
CA SER A 242 -15.95 16.43 -20.81
C SER A 242 -14.47 16.85 -21.00
N PRO A 243 -14.10 18.14 -20.90
CA PRO A 243 -12.79 18.56 -20.41
C PRO A 243 -12.84 18.63 -18.87
N PRO A 244 -12.03 17.84 -18.15
CA PRO A 244 -12.04 17.89 -16.70
C PRO A 244 -11.67 19.29 -16.19
N VAL A 245 -12.57 19.93 -15.46
CA VAL A 245 -12.26 21.18 -14.75
C VAL A 245 -11.30 20.88 -13.60
N GLY A 246 -10.29 21.73 -13.41
CA GLY A 246 -9.24 21.48 -12.42
C GLY A 246 -8.10 20.56 -12.91
N GLY A 247 -8.07 20.19 -14.19
CA GLY A 247 -6.93 19.49 -14.80
C GLY A 247 -6.99 17.96 -14.71
N GLY A 248 -8.12 17.40 -14.25
CA GLY A 248 -8.36 15.96 -14.13
C GLY A 248 -7.76 15.34 -12.87
N ALA A 249 -8.11 14.08 -12.60
CA ALA A 249 -7.65 13.37 -11.42
C ALA A 249 -6.12 13.21 -11.39
N ASP A 250 -5.49 13.70 -10.30
CA ASP A 250 -4.08 13.48 -9.99
C ASP A 250 -3.94 12.48 -8.83
N GLY A 251 -3.39 11.30 -9.14
CA GLY A 251 -3.27 10.17 -8.24
C GLY A 251 -3.97 8.94 -8.78
N SER A 252 -4.05 7.89 -7.96
CA SER A 252 -4.63 6.62 -8.38
C SER A 252 -5.59 6.08 -7.32
N PHE A 253 -6.84 5.82 -7.70
CA PHE A 253 -7.80 5.17 -6.81
C PHE A 253 -7.32 3.78 -6.41
N ARG A 254 -7.47 3.46 -5.12
CA ARG A 254 -7.35 2.08 -4.63
C ARG A 254 -8.73 1.53 -4.36
N VAL A 255 -9.04 0.39 -4.96
CA VAL A 255 -10.36 -0.25 -4.83
C VAL A 255 -10.41 -1.04 -3.53
N TYR A 256 -11.33 -0.64 -2.66
CA TYR A 256 -11.79 -1.43 -1.51
C TYR A 256 -13.27 -1.73 -1.69
N THR A 257 -13.65 -2.97 -1.39
CA THR A 257 -15.03 -3.47 -1.41
C THR A 257 -15.22 -4.38 -0.21
N VAL A 258 -16.46 -4.44 0.30
CA VAL A 258 -16.85 -5.36 1.39
C VAL A 258 -17.42 -6.67 0.86
N THR A 259 -17.86 -6.66 -0.39
CA THR A 259 -18.39 -7.78 -1.17
C THR A 259 -17.70 -7.85 -2.53
N ASP A 260 -18.11 -8.81 -3.35
CA ASP A 260 -17.85 -8.80 -4.79
C ASP A 260 -18.42 -7.53 -5.45
N ILE A 261 -17.82 -7.13 -6.57
CA ILE A 261 -18.21 -5.92 -7.31
C ILE A 261 -19.52 -6.22 -8.06
N PRO A 262 -20.64 -5.56 -7.73
CA PRO A 262 -21.90 -5.73 -8.44
C PRO A 262 -21.81 -5.19 -9.88
N ALA A 263 -22.69 -5.70 -10.74
CA ALA A 263 -22.88 -5.26 -12.11
C ALA A 263 -24.35 -4.89 -12.32
N PHE A 264 -24.59 -3.78 -13.01
CA PHE A 264 -25.91 -3.22 -13.18
C PHE A 264 -26.32 -3.07 -14.65
N ASP A 265 -27.60 -3.31 -14.91
CA ASP A 265 -28.27 -3.08 -16.19
C ASP A 265 -29.62 -2.37 -15.96
N ASN A 266 -30.31 -2.03 -17.05
CA ASN A 266 -31.60 -1.32 -16.96
C ASN A 266 -32.72 -2.08 -16.24
N SER A 267 -32.60 -3.40 -16.10
CA SER A 267 -33.62 -4.26 -15.47
C SER A 267 -33.41 -4.42 -13.97
N ASN A 268 -32.16 -4.33 -13.50
CA ASN A 268 -31.81 -4.57 -12.10
C ASN A 268 -31.43 -3.29 -11.32
N TRP A 269 -31.32 -2.15 -12.00
CA TRP A 269 -30.94 -0.89 -11.36
C TRP A 269 -32.12 0.04 -11.12
N SER A 270 -32.19 0.58 -9.91
CA SER A 270 -33.10 1.67 -9.54
C SER A 270 -32.47 2.55 -8.46
N PHE A 271 -32.89 3.82 -8.38
CA PHE A 271 -32.50 4.72 -7.30
C PHE A 271 -33.72 5.22 -6.53
N THR A 272 -33.71 5.10 -5.19
CA THR A 272 -34.84 5.43 -4.33
C THR A 272 -34.50 6.51 -3.31
N ILE A 273 -35.42 7.46 -3.11
CA ILE A 273 -35.43 8.38 -1.96
C ILE A 273 -36.74 8.19 -1.19
N ASP A 274 -36.65 7.80 0.07
CA ASP A 274 -37.81 7.50 0.91
C ASP A 274 -37.61 7.79 2.41
N GLY A 275 -38.47 7.21 3.26
CA GLY A 275 -38.52 7.50 4.70
C GLY A 275 -39.33 8.76 5.01
N LEU A 276 -38.79 9.63 5.86
CA LEU A 276 -39.39 10.87 6.35
C LEU A 276 -39.29 12.02 5.33
N VAL A 277 -39.94 11.82 4.19
CA VAL A 277 -40.06 12.79 3.09
C VAL A 277 -41.53 12.99 2.71
N ASP A 278 -41.85 14.15 2.11
CA ASP A 278 -43.19 14.44 1.60
C ASP A 278 -43.46 13.73 0.28
N LYS A 279 -42.43 13.59 -0.57
CA LYS A 279 -42.48 12.90 -1.86
C LYS A 279 -41.43 11.81 -1.91
N LYS A 280 -41.89 10.56 -2.01
CA LYS A 280 -41.03 9.42 -2.27
C LYS A 280 -40.75 9.33 -3.76
N PHE A 281 -39.51 9.04 -4.11
CA PHE A 281 -39.09 8.87 -5.50
C PHE A 281 -38.43 7.52 -5.71
N THR A 282 -38.69 6.94 -6.86
CA THR A 282 -37.96 5.77 -7.37
C THR A 282 -37.78 5.97 -8.86
N TRP A 283 -36.53 6.02 -9.31
CA TRP A 283 -36.18 6.20 -10.71
C TRP A 283 -35.55 4.93 -11.26
N ASN A 284 -35.95 4.53 -12.47
CA ASN A 284 -35.12 3.66 -13.28
C ASN A 284 -33.95 4.46 -13.90
N TRP A 285 -33.01 3.77 -14.53
CA TRP A 285 -31.81 4.42 -15.07
C TRP A 285 -32.12 5.53 -16.09
N LYS A 286 -33.08 5.29 -16.99
CA LYS A 286 -33.43 6.23 -18.07
C LYS A 286 -34.03 7.54 -17.53
N GLU A 287 -34.70 7.48 -16.39
CA GLU A 287 -35.24 8.65 -15.71
C GLU A 287 -34.16 9.36 -14.91
N PHE A 288 -33.35 8.59 -14.17
CA PHE A 288 -32.33 9.14 -13.28
C PHE A 288 -31.29 9.99 -14.02
N VAL A 289 -30.80 9.52 -15.18
CA VAL A 289 -29.78 10.26 -15.95
C VAL A 289 -30.30 11.54 -16.62
N LYS A 290 -31.61 11.78 -16.62
CA LYS A 290 -32.23 13.02 -17.12
C LYS A 290 -32.35 14.11 -16.06
N LEU A 291 -32.15 13.77 -14.78
CA LEU A 291 -32.18 14.75 -13.72
C LEU A 291 -31.05 15.77 -13.90
N GLN A 292 -31.29 17.00 -13.48
CA GLN A 292 -30.32 18.08 -13.62
C GLN A 292 -29.07 17.78 -12.80
N ARG A 293 -27.92 17.75 -13.48
CA ARG A 293 -26.60 17.52 -12.88
C ARG A 293 -25.80 18.82 -12.80
N GLU A 294 -24.82 18.83 -11.91
CA GLU A 294 -23.82 19.87 -11.71
C GLU A 294 -22.43 19.26 -11.70
N VAL A 295 -21.44 20.09 -12.01
CA VAL A 295 -20.02 19.73 -12.00
C VAL A 295 -19.37 20.32 -10.75
N GLN A 296 -18.60 19.51 -10.03
CA GLN A 296 -17.75 19.98 -8.95
C GLN A 296 -16.34 19.42 -9.07
N VAL A 297 -15.36 20.17 -8.58
CA VAL A 297 -13.99 19.67 -8.43
C VAL A 297 -13.70 19.47 -6.95
N SER A 298 -13.29 18.26 -6.59
CA SER A 298 -12.96 17.96 -5.21
C SER A 298 -11.88 16.88 -5.06
N ASP A 299 -11.14 16.97 -3.96
CA ASP A 299 -10.19 15.93 -3.59
C ASP A 299 -10.90 14.72 -2.95
N PHE A 300 -10.25 13.57 -3.01
CA PHE A 300 -10.76 12.32 -2.47
C PHE A 300 -9.70 11.69 -1.55
N HIS A 301 -10.01 11.59 -0.25
CA HIS A 301 -9.04 11.20 0.78
C HIS A 301 -9.42 9.89 1.47
N CYS A 302 -8.55 8.89 1.40
CA CYS A 302 -8.77 7.63 2.11
C CYS A 302 -8.17 7.67 3.51
N VAL A 303 -8.91 7.10 4.48
CA VAL A 303 -8.43 6.90 5.86
C VAL A 303 -7.16 6.04 5.95
N THR A 304 -6.84 5.30 4.90
CA THR A 304 -5.61 4.48 4.80
C THR A 304 -4.40 5.25 4.24
N GLY A 305 -4.54 6.56 4.00
CA GLY A 305 -3.41 7.47 3.75
C GLY A 305 -3.12 7.80 2.29
N TRP A 306 -3.90 7.28 1.33
CA TRP A 306 -3.80 7.68 -0.08
C TRP A 306 -4.88 8.70 -0.45
N SER A 307 -4.64 9.46 -1.52
CA SER A 307 -5.59 10.46 -2.03
C SER A 307 -5.51 10.61 -3.53
N VAL A 308 -6.61 11.09 -4.12
CA VAL A 308 -6.69 11.51 -5.53
C VAL A 308 -7.17 12.96 -5.54
N TYR A 309 -6.45 13.84 -6.24
CA TYR A 309 -6.67 15.27 -6.24
C TYR A 309 -7.39 15.73 -7.51
N ASN A 310 -8.02 16.90 -7.46
CA ASN A 310 -8.59 17.57 -8.64
C ASN A 310 -9.58 16.71 -9.46
N ASN A 311 -10.34 15.84 -8.79
CA ASN A 311 -11.32 15.00 -9.47
C ASN A 311 -12.49 15.87 -9.94
N THR A 312 -12.83 15.80 -11.22
CA THR A 312 -14.07 16.38 -11.75
C THR A 312 -15.20 15.39 -11.54
N TRP A 313 -16.12 15.68 -10.64
CA TRP A 313 -17.33 14.89 -10.45
C TRP A 313 -18.50 15.59 -11.13
N GLU A 314 -19.36 14.83 -11.79
CA GLU A 314 -20.64 15.33 -12.28
C GLU A 314 -21.78 14.43 -11.78
N GLY A 315 -22.80 15.08 -11.21
CA GLY A 315 -23.87 14.42 -10.50
C GLY A 315 -24.90 15.37 -9.93
N LEU A 316 -25.71 14.90 -9.00
CA LEU A 316 -26.76 15.68 -8.36
C LEU A 316 -26.28 16.14 -6.98
N PRO A 317 -26.30 17.44 -6.66
CA PRO A 317 -26.06 17.89 -5.30
C PRO A 317 -27.09 17.28 -4.34
N LEU A 318 -26.63 16.68 -3.25
CA LEU A 318 -27.51 15.92 -2.36
C LEU A 318 -28.58 16.81 -1.73
N TYR A 319 -28.23 18.04 -1.34
CA TYR A 319 -29.20 18.97 -0.77
C TYR A 319 -30.38 19.26 -1.71
N LYS A 320 -30.15 19.35 -3.03
CA LYS A 320 -31.23 19.56 -4.01
C LYS A 320 -32.15 18.36 -4.14
N LEU A 321 -31.60 17.14 -4.05
CA LEU A 321 -32.40 15.91 -3.99
C LEU A 321 -33.28 15.87 -2.74
N LEU A 322 -32.73 16.28 -1.60
CA LEU A 322 -33.47 16.38 -0.34
C LEU A 322 -34.58 17.44 -0.41
N ASP A 323 -34.31 18.60 -1.00
CA ASP A 323 -35.30 19.67 -1.19
C ASP A 323 -36.43 19.23 -2.13
N MET A 324 -36.09 18.52 -3.21
CA MET A 324 -37.08 17.95 -4.13
C MET A 324 -38.00 16.93 -3.44
N ALA A 325 -37.47 16.14 -2.51
CA ALA A 325 -38.22 15.15 -1.72
C ALA A 325 -39.08 15.78 -0.61
N GLY A 326 -38.74 17.00 -0.15
CA GLY A 326 -39.41 17.65 0.98
C GLY A 326 -39.15 16.89 2.28
N VAL A 327 -37.94 17.01 2.82
CA VAL A 327 -37.57 16.36 4.10
C VAL A 327 -38.45 16.85 5.24
N LYS A 328 -39.08 15.93 5.99
CA LYS A 328 -39.93 16.25 7.13
C LYS A 328 -39.09 16.76 8.31
N ASN A 329 -39.64 17.66 9.11
CA ASN A 329 -38.96 18.25 10.28
C ASN A 329 -38.56 17.23 11.36
N THR A 330 -39.13 16.03 11.35
CA THR A 330 -38.77 14.94 12.27
C THR A 330 -37.58 14.12 11.79
N ALA A 331 -37.07 14.35 10.57
CA ALA A 331 -35.89 13.65 10.06
C ALA A 331 -34.61 14.27 10.63
N ALA A 332 -33.70 13.43 11.11
CA ALA A 332 -32.40 13.85 11.66
C ALA A 332 -31.22 13.27 10.88
N THR A 333 -31.41 12.09 10.27
CA THR A 333 -30.35 11.31 9.65
C THR A 333 -30.71 10.92 8.23
N VAL A 334 -29.73 11.02 7.33
CA VAL A 334 -29.77 10.53 5.96
C VAL A 334 -29.05 9.20 5.92
N LYS A 335 -29.80 8.10 5.88
CA LYS A 335 -29.25 6.75 5.76
C LYS A 335 -29.02 6.39 4.30
N LEU A 336 -27.86 5.82 4.02
CA LEU A 336 -27.33 5.58 2.68
C LEU A 336 -27.14 4.08 2.49
N TYR A 337 -27.65 3.56 1.38
CA TYR A 337 -27.57 2.14 1.04
C TYR A 337 -26.77 1.91 -0.23
N SER A 338 -25.85 0.95 -0.16
CA SER A 338 -25.12 0.45 -1.32
C SER A 338 -25.92 -0.62 -2.05
N GLY A 339 -25.80 -0.62 -3.37
CA GLY A 339 -26.35 -1.65 -4.26
C GLY A 339 -25.67 -3.01 -4.15
N ASP A 340 -24.63 -3.14 -3.32
CA ASP A 340 -24.10 -4.45 -2.92
C ASP A 340 -24.98 -5.19 -1.88
N GLY A 341 -25.97 -4.51 -1.30
CA GLY A 341 -26.91 -5.09 -0.33
C GLY A 341 -26.36 -5.28 1.08
N VAL A 342 -25.11 -4.89 1.35
CA VAL A 342 -24.43 -5.08 2.64
C VAL A 342 -23.97 -3.76 3.24
N TYR A 343 -23.36 -2.89 2.44
CA TYR A 343 -22.77 -1.66 2.91
C TYR A 343 -23.84 -0.60 3.16
N THR A 344 -23.85 -0.06 4.38
CA THR A 344 -24.66 1.11 4.72
C THR A 344 -23.81 2.13 5.46
N ASP A 345 -24.20 3.38 5.33
CA ASP A 345 -23.59 4.52 6.00
C ASP A 345 -24.68 5.56 6.33
N SER A 346 -24.31 6.61 7.05
CA SER A 346 -25.22 7.70 7.39
C SER A 346 -24.51 9.04 7.44
N LEU A 347 -25.26 10.09 7.15
CA LEU A 347 -24.89 11.47 7.40
C LEU A 347 -25.96 12.11 8.28
N THR A 348 -25.56 13.04 9.15
CA THR A 348 -26.55 13.94 9.76
C THR A 348 -27.21 14.78 8.68
N LEU A 349 -28.43 15.29 8.92
CA LEU A 349 -29.11 16.14 7.95
C LEU A 349 -28.27 17.40 7.61
N ALA A 350 -27.54 17.95 8.59
CA ALA A 350 -26.63 19.08 8.36
C ALA A 350 -25.48 18.70 7.42
N GLN A 351 -24.84 17.55 7.64
CA GLN A 351 -23.76 17.04 6.78
C GLN A 351 -24.26 16.77 5.35
N ALA A 352 -25.43 16.14 5.21
CA ALA A 352 -26.01 15.82 3.92
C ALA A 352 -26.45 17.07 3.13
N ARG A 353 -26.67 18.19 3.81
CA ARG A 353 -27.02 19.48 3.20
C ARG A 353 -25.81 20.34 2.83
N MET A 354 -24.59 19.87 3.07
CA MET A 354 -23.39 20.57 2.63
C MET A 354 -23.35 20.69 1.10
N GLU A 355 -22.89 21.84 0.61
CA GLU A 355 -22.92 22.19 -0.81
C GLU A 355 -22.07 21.26 -1.69
N ASP A 356 -21.04 20.62 -1.12
CA ASP A 356 -20.07 19.77 -1.83
C ASP A 356 -20.37 18.27 -1.74
N VAL A 357 -21.48 17.88 -1.09
CA VAL A 357 -21.94 16.48 -1.06
C VAL A 357 -22.78 16.19 -2.30
N MET A 358 -22.34 15.20 -3.08
CA MET A 358 -22.88 14.91 -4.41
C MET A 358 -23.18 13.43 -4.62
N VAL A 359 -24.29 13.15 -5.29
CA VAL A 359 -24.63 11.85 -5.88
C VAL A 359 -24.10 11.83 -7.31
N ALA A 360 -22.88 11.33 -7.49
CA ALA A 360 -22.10 11.40 -8.73
C ALA A 360 -22.39 10.23 -9.67
N VAL A 361 -22.39 10.52 -10.97
CA VAL A 361 -22.64 9.58 -12.09
C VAL A 361 -21.46 9.53 -13.06
N LEU A 362 -20.74 10.65 -13.17
CA LEU A 362 -19.60 10.85 -14.05
C LEU A 362 -18.37 11.26 -13.24
N HIS A 363 -17.20 10.81 -13.69
CA HIS A 363 -15.88 11.19 -13.16
C HIS A 363 -14.96 11.50 -14.35
N ASP A 364 -14.40 12.71 -14.37
CA ASP A 364 -13.54 13.24 -15.44
C ASP A 364 -14.15 13.01 -16.84
N GLY A 365 -15.43 13.38 -16.99
CA GLY A 365 -16.16 13.31 -18.26
C GLY A 365 -16.58 11.92 -18.70
N LYS A 366 -16.34 10.88 -17.90
CA LYS A 366 -16.64 9.48 -18.24
C LYS A 366 -17.57 8.82 -17.21
N PRO A 367 -18.41 7.84 -17.60
CA PRO A 367 -19.19 7.06 -16.65
C PRO A 367 -18.30 6.44 -15.58
N ILE A 368 -18.71 6.53 -14.32
CA ILE A 368 -17.93 5.95 -13.21
C ILE A 368 -17.89 4.43 -13.41
N PRO A 369 -16.70 3.80 -13.46
CA PRO A 369 -16.60 2.35 -13.56
C PRO A 369 -17.18 1.67 -12.32
N ASN A 370 -17.74 0.47 -12.50
CA ASN A 370 -18.21 -0.39 -11.39
C ASN A 370 -17.20 -0.51 -10.23
N GLN A 371 -15.90 -0.64 -10.51
CA GLN A 371 -14.86 -0.74 -9.45
C GLN A 371 -14.74 0.51 -8.58
N LEU A 372 -15.02 1.68 -9.16
CA LEU A 372 -15.00 2.97 -8.45
C LEU A 372 -16.34 3.29 -7.77
N GLY A 373 -17.32 2.41 -7.89
CA GLY A 373 -18.64 2.53 -7.28
C GLY A 373 -19.73 2.96 -8.25
N GLY A 374 -19.49 2.93 -9.56
CA GLY A 374 -20.53 3.24 -10.55
C GLY A 374 -21.59 2.15 -10.66
N PRO A 375 -22.81 2.47 -11.08
CA PRO A 375 -23.12 3.63 -11.92
C PRO A 375 -23.36 4.94 -11.15
N VAL A 376 -23.62 4.85 -9.84
CA VAL A 376 -23.87 6.00 -8.97
C VAL A 376 -23.12 5.83 -7.66
N ARG A 377 -22.41 6.87 -7.22
CA ARG A 377 -21.75 6.90 -5.92
C ARG A 377 -22.03 8.19 -5.17
N LEU A 378 -21.91 8.14 -3.85
CA LEU A 378 -21.78 9.35 -3.05
C LEU A 378 -20.34 9.88 -3.11
N VAL A 379 -20.21 11.20 -3.07
CA VAL A 379 -18.97 11.96 -2.91
C VAL A 379 -19.14 12.89 -1.71
N THR A 380 -18.24 12.78 -0.72
CA THR A 380 -18.26 13.56 0.53
C THR A 380 -16.90 14.23 0.78
N PRO A 381 -16.59 15.37 0.12
CA PRO A 381 -15.22 15.90 0.05
C PRO A 381 -14.60 16.27 1.39
N GLN A 382 -15.41 16.68 2.37
CA GLN A 382 -14.94 17.07 3.70
C GLN A 382 -14.72 15.90 4.66
N MET A 383 -14.97 14.66 4.22
CA MET A 383 -14.92 13.44 5.03
C MET A 383 -14.01 12.39 4.41
N TYR A 384 -13.54 11.44 5.22
CA TYR A 384 -12.82 10.28 4.68
C TYR A 384 -13.71 9.41 3.79
N ALA A 385 -13.09 8.87 2.75
CA ALA A 385 -13.69 8.11 1.66
C ALA A 385 -14.63 6.95 2.03
N TYR A 386 -14.61 6.46 3.28
CA TYR A 386 -15.57 5.44 3.69
C TYR A 386 -17.00 5.98 3.77
N LYS A 387 -17.18 7.28 4.08
CA LYS A 387 -18.49 7.94 4.00
C LYS A 387 -19.02 8.09 2.57
N SER A 388 -18.13 8.03 1.58
CA SER A 388 -18.47 8.14 0.14
C SER A 388 -18.95 6.78 -0.42
N VAL A 389 -20.18 6.40 -0.07
CA VAL A 389 -20.86 5.14 -0.42
C VAL A 389 -20.76 4.84 -1.93
N LYS A 390 -20.32 3.63 -2.26
CA LYS A 390 -20.30 3.11 -3.64
C LYS A 390 -21.64 2.49 -4.01
N TRP A 391 -21.95 2.45 -5.30
CA TRP A 391 -23.17 1.82 -5.84
C TRP A 391 -24.43 2.34 -5.16
N LEU A 392 -24.44 3.61 -4.77
CA LEU A 392 -25.52 4.22 -3.99
C LEU A 392 -26.84 4.05 -4.77
N ASN A 393 -27.80 3.36 -4.17
CA ASN A 393 -29.09 3.06 -4.80
C ASN A 393 -30.30 3.46 -3.95
N ARG A 394 -30.12 3.76 -2.66
CA ARG A 394 -31.21 4.25 -1.82
C ARG A 394 -30.73 5.24 -0.76
N ILE A 395 -31.52 6.29 -0.58
CA ILE A 395 -31.40 7.29 0.47
C ILE A 395 -32.69 7.26 1.29
N GLU A 396 -32.58 7.04 2.59
CA GLU A 396 -33.73 6.96 3.51
C GLU A 396 -33.59 8.01 4.61
N LEU A 397 -34.61 8.84 4.76
CA LEU A 397 -34.67 9.84 5.83
C LEU A 397 -35.26 9.22 7.08
N ILE A 398 -34.54 9.25 8.19
CA ILE A 398 -34.97 8.65 9.47
C ILE A 398 -34.82 9.66 10.62
N ALA A 399 -35.62 9.47 11.69
CA ALA A 399 -35.56 10.29 12.89
C ALA A 399 -34.43 9.86 13.83
N GLU A 400 -34.10 8.58 13.80
CA GLU A 400 -33.11 7.97 14.67
C GLU A 400 -31.70 8.09 14.09
N ASP A 401 -30.73 7.78 14.93
CA ASP A 401 -29.36 7.63 14.50
C ASP A 401 -29.14 6.30 13.77
N HIS A 402 -28.18 6.25 12.85
CA HIS A 402 -27.76 5.01 12.19
C HIS A 402 -26.25 4.85 12.26
N THR A 403 -25.80 3.68 12.73
CA THR A 403 -24.38 3.31 12.74
C THR A 403 -24.05 2.52 11.48
N GLY A 404 -23.18 3.08 10.64
CA GLY A 404 -22.74 2.46 9.38
C GLY A 404 -21.78 1.28 9.55
N TYR A 405 -21.39 0.68 8.43
CA TYR A 405 -20.59 -0.54 8.39
C TYR A 405 -19.22 -0.40 9.06
N TRP A 406 -18.51 0.70 8.83
CA TRP A 406 -17.17 0.91 9.41
C TRP A 406 -17.25 1.47 10.82
N GLU A 407 -18.28 2.24 11.14
CA GLU A 407 -18.54 2.79 12.47
C GLU A 407 -18.77 1.66 13.48
N LEU A 408 -19.50 0.61 13.08
CA LEU A 408 -19.62 -0.63 13.86
C LEU A 408 -18.27 -1.31 14.15
N ARG A 409 -17.22 -0.98 13.37
CA ARG A 409 -15.86 -1.51 13.50
C ARG A 409 -14.90 -0.49 14.12
N GLY A 410 -15.44 0.53 14.80
CA GLY A 410 -14.67 1.51 15.58
C GLY A 410 -14.07 2.65 14.75
N TYR A 411 -14.53 2.86 13.51
CA TYR A 411 -14.19 4.07 12.76
C TYR A 411 -14.99 5.27 13.27
N ASP A 412 -14.44 6.46 13.06
CA ASP A 412 -15.07 7.73 13.42
C ASP A 412 -16.39 7.89 12.65
N LYS A 413 -17.46 8.27 13.35
CA LYS A 413 -18.78 8.37 12.76
C LYS A 413 -18.91 9.54 11.78
N ASP A 414 -18.32 10.68 12.11
CA ASP A 414 -18.40 11.87 11.26
C ASP A 414 -17.28 11.91 10.22
N ALA A 415 -16.17 11.22 10.51
CA ALA A 415 -15.07 11.00 9.58
C ALA A 415 -14.43 12.29 9.01
N TRP A 416 -14.51 13.40 9.74
CA TRP A 416 -14.02 14.69 9.25
C TRP A 416 -12.53 14.67 8.88
N LEU A 417 -12.21 15.30 7.75
CA LEU A 417 -10.83 15.56 7.38
C LEU A 417 -10.22 16.68 8.24
N PRO A 418 -8.90 16.66 8.45
CA PRO A 418 -8.21 17.83 9.02
C PRO A 418 -8.46 19.07 8.16
N GLY A 419 -8.91 20.17 8.79
CA GLY A 419 -9.22 21.42 8.08
C GLY A 419 -10.57 21.47 7.36
N ALA A 420 -11.41 20.43 7.52
CA ALA A 420 -12.74 20.39 6.94
C ALA A 420 -13.64 21.54 7.40
N LYS A 421 -14.51 22.03 6.50
CA LYS A 421 -15.59 22.95 6.84
C LYS A 421 -16.70 22.18 7.56
N ARG A 422 -16.65 22.17 8.90
CA ARG A 422 -17.64 21.46 9.73
C ARG A 422 -18.93 22.25 9.83
N VAL A 423 -20.02 21.53 10.04
CA VAL A 423 -21.39 22.04 10.23
C VAL A 423 -21.92 21.68 11.61
#